data_AF-A0A2I1HXB2-F1
#
_entry.id   AF-A0A2I1HXB2-F1
#
_cell.length_a   1.000
_cell.length_b   1.000
_cell.length_c   1.000
_cell.angle_alpha   90.00
_cell.angle_beta   90.00
_cell.angle_gamma   90.00
#
_symmetry.space_group_name_H-M   'P 1'
#
loop_
_entity.id
_entity.type
_entity.pdbx_description
1 polymer ?
#
loop_
_entity_poly.entity_id
_entity_poly.type
_entity_poly.pdbx_seq_one_letter_code
_entity_poly.pdbx_strand_id
1 'polypeptide(L)'
;MEQILRNHEINTGENMFSKIIREEQDDYINRMQCPPNTAKNEALLENVLATIVCILTKIPVFIIGESGSSKSLAIRLINSNLRGSDSEDEYFKSLPRVLYIMIHTVFELRPFC
;
A
#
# COMPACT_ATOMS: atom_id res chain seq x y z
N MET A 1 20.13 7.92 -6.05
CA MET A 1 19.78 6.52 -6.36
C MET A 1 20.99 5.58 -6.24
N GLU A 2 21.97 5.87 -5.38
CA GLU A 2 23.18 5.03 -5.22
C GLU A 2 23.51 4.74 -3.75
N GLN A 3 22.65 5.15 -2.80
CA GLN A 3 22.92 5.00 -1.37
C GLN A 3 22.29 3.73 -0.77
N ILE A 4 21.25 3.16 -1.41
CA ILE A 4 20.65 1.89 -1.00
C ILE A 4 21.55 0.69 -1.36
N LEU A 5 22.40 0.84 -2.40
CA LEU A 5 23.25 -0.25 -2.90
C LEU A 5 24.62 -0.38 -2.19
N ARG A 6 24.98 0.53 -1.28
CA ARG A 6 26.34 0.58 -0.69
C ARG A 6 26.52 -0.20 0.62
N ASN A 7 25.44 -0.57 1.30
CA ASN A 7 25.52 -1.17 2.65
C ASN A 7 25.14 -2.66 2.71
N HIS A 8 24.81 -3.29 1.59
CA HIS A 8 24.56 -4.72 1.52
C HIS A 8 25.70 -5.41 0.78
N GLU A 9 26.53 -6.16 1.51
CA GLU A 9 27.38 -7.20 0.95
C GLU A 9 26.54 -8.04 -0.03
N ILE A 10 26.91 -8.00 -1.31
CA ILE A 10 26.10 -8.50 -2.43
C ILE A 10 26.09 -10.03 -2.37
N ASN A 11 25.15 -10.60 -1.63
CA ASN A 11 24.79 -12.01 -1.72
C ASN A 11 23.65 -12.12 -2.74
N THR A 12 23.99 -12.25 -4.02
CA THR A 12 23.07 -12.29 -5.18
C THR A 12 22.25 -13.59 -5.22
N GLY A 13 21.38 -13.80 -4.23
CA GLY A 13 20.36 -14.85 -4.22
C GLY A 13 18.96 -14.27 -4.22
N GLU A 14 17.98 -15.01 -4.75
CA GLU A 14 16.54 -14.65 -4.77
C GLU A 14 16.02 -14.10 -3.42
N ASN A 15 16.61 -14.54 -2.31
CA ASN A 15 16.31 -14.10 -0.95
C ASN A 15 16.54 -12.59 -0.70
N MET A 16 17.47 -11.95 -1.41
CA MET A 16 17.74 -10.51 -1.24
C MET A 16 16.62 -9.65 -1.80
N PHE A 17 16.07 -10.03 -2.96
CA PHE A 17 14.99 -9.26 -3.57
C PHE A 17 13.73 -9.32 -2.70
N SER A 18 13.35 -10.52 -2.26
CA SER A 18 12.23 -10.70 -1.34
C SER A 18 12.41 -9.91 -0.04
N LYS A 19 13.64 -9.82 0.47
CA LYS A 19 13.96 -9.02 1.65
C LYS A 19 13.74 -7.53 1.40
N ILE A 20 14.24 -6.98 0.30
CA ILE A 20 14.07 -5.56 -0.05
C ILE A 20 12.57 -5.23 -0.21
N ILE A 21 11.82 -6.08 -0.91
CA ILE A 21 10.37 -5.89 -1.06
C ILE A 21 9.67 -5.90 0.30
N ARG A 22 10.05 -6.82 1.19
CA ARG A 22 9.46 -6.89 2.52
C ARG A 22 9.80 -5.68 3.39
N GLU A 23 11.05 -5.21 3.35
CA GLU A 23 11.47 -4.00 4.08
C GLU A 23 10.67 -2.78 3.61
N GLU A 24 10.46 -2.63 2.30
CA GLU A 24 9.67 -1.54 1.73
C GLU A 24 8.18 -1.64 2.12
N GLN A 25 7.61 -2.86 2.09
CA GLN A 25 6.24 -3.12 2.54
C GLN A 25 6.03 -2.74 4.01
N ASP A 26 6.94 -3.16 4.87
CA ASP A 26 6.88 -2.90 6.30
C ASP A 26 7.09 -1.40 6.59
N ASP A 27 8.01 -0.71 5.88
CA ASP A 27 8.21 0.73 6.02
C ASP A 27 6.93 1.52 5.72
N TYR A 28 6.25 1.24 4.59
CA TYR A 28 4.99 1.92 4.26
C TYR A 28 3.93 1.74 5.34
N ILE A 29 3.69 0.50 5.78
CA ILE A 29 2.64 0.24 6.77
C ILE A 29 3.00 0.77 8.16
N ASN A 30 4.27 0.80 8.53
CA ASN A 30 4.70 1.34 9.82
C ASN A 30 4.58 2.86 9.91
N ARG A 31 4.67 3.57 8.78
CA ARG A 31 4.41 5.02 8.69
C ARG A 31 2.92 5.37 8.73
N MET A 32 2.05 4.44 8.34
CA MET A 32 0.61 4.68 8.27
C MET A 32 -0.05 4.66 9.65
N GLN A 33 -0.95 5.62 9.87
CA GLN A 33 -1.95 5.58 10.93
C GLN A 33 -2.96 4.47 10.61
N CYS A 34 -2.74 3.30 11.22
CA CYS A 34 -3.59 2.13 11.09
C CYS A 34 -4.62 2.08 12.23
N PRO A 35 -5.88 1.67 11.96
CA PRO A 35 -6.85 1.40 13.01
C PRO A 35 -6.31 0.37 14.03
N PRO A 36 -6.75 0.45 15.30
CA PRO A 36 -6.38 -0.55 16.31
C PRO A 36 -6.81 -1.94 15.84
N ASN A 37 -6.00 -2.96 16.15
CA ASN A 37 -6.21 -4.36 15.76
C ASN A 37 -6.17 -4.63 14.24
N THR A 38 -5.55 -3.75 13.45
CA THR A 38 -5.30 -4.04 12.03
C THR A 38 -4.26 -5.14 11.88
N ALA A 39 -4.65 -6.27 11.29
CA ALA A 39 -3.72 -7.34 10.94
C ALA A 39 -2.88 -6.96 9.72
N LYS A 40 -1.55 -6.90 9.88
CA LYS A 40 -0.57 -6.64 8.80
C LYS A 40 -0.27 -7.94 8.03
N ASN A 41 -1.28 -8.48 7.36
CA ASN A 41 -1.12 -9.70 6.55
C ASN A 41 -0.46 -9.40 5.20
N GLU A 42 0.11 -10.43 4.56
CA GLU A 42 0.79 -10.29 3.25
C GLU A 42 -0.09 -9.61 2.21
N ALA A 43 -1.38 -9.99 2.13
CA ALA A 43 -2.31 -9.38 1.18
C ALA A 43 -2.48 -7.87 1.41
N LEU A 44 -2.49 -7.39 2.67
CA LEU A 44 -2.54 -5.97 2.97
C LEU A 44 -1.25 -5.28 2.53
N LEU A 45 -0.10 -5.86 2.87
CA LEU A 45 1.24 -5.33 2.54
C LEU A 45 1.41 -5.18 1.02
N GLU A 46 1.09 -6.23 0.26
CA GLU A 46 1.16 -6.24 -1.20
C GLU A 46 0.23 -5.23 -1.84
N ASN A 47 -1.04 -5.18 -1.41
CA ASN A 47 -2.00 -4.22 -1.93
C ASN A 47 -1.56 -2.78 -1.65
N VAL A 48 -0.98 -2.51 -0.48
CA VAL A 48 -0.47 -1.17 -0.13
C VAL A 48 0.72 -0.80 -1.00
N LEU A 49 1.74 -1.67 -1.09
CA LEU A 49 2.92 -1.45 -1.91
C LEU A 49 2.54 -1.21 -3.38
N ALA A 50 1.77 -2.13 -3.97
CA ALA A 50 1.41 -2.05 -5.38
C ALA A 50 0.66 -0.76 -5.70
N THR A 51 -0.29 -0.37 -4.84
CA THR A 51 -1.10 0.83 -5.06
C THR A 51 -0.27 2.10 -4.93
N ILE A 52 0.59 2.22 -3.89
CA ILE A 52 1.47 3.38 -3.72
C ILE A 52 2.40 3.53 -4.92
N VAL A 53 3.10 2.46 -5.31
CA VAL A 53 4.01 2.48 -6.46
C VAL A 53 3.28 2.90 -7.73
N CYS A 54 2.07 2.38 -7.97
CA CYS A 54 1.25 2.73 -9.12
C CYS A 54 0.77 4.19 -9.10
N ILE A 55 0.43 4.74 -7.93
CA ILE A 55 0.13 6.17 -7.77
C ILE A 55 1.35 7.03 -8.13
N LEU A 56 2.53 6.68 -7.61
CA LEU A 56 3.76 7.44 -7.83
C LEU A 56 4.22 7.39 -9.28
N THR A 57 4.06 6.24 -9.92
CA THR A 57 4.43 6.03 -11.34
C THR A 57 3.32 6.44 -12.32
N LYS A 58 2.12 6.77 -11.82
CA LYS A 58 0.92 7.07 -12.62
C LYS A 58 0.52 5.91 -13.55
N ILE A 59 0.76 4.67 -13.10
CA ILE A 59 0.38 3.45 -13.81
C ILE A 59 -0.99 2.99 -13.25
N PRO A 60 -1.98 2.67 -14.10
CA PRO A 60 -3.24 2.12 -13.61
C PRO A 60 -3.03 0.74 -12.99
N VAL A 61 -3.64 0.50 -11.83
CA VAL A 61 -3.58 -0.77 -11.10
C VAL A 61 -4.97 -1.36 -10.90
N PHE A 62 -5.08 -2.67 -11.06
CA PHE A 62 -6.29 -3.44 -10.79
C PHE A 62 -6.03 -4.38 -9.62
N ILE A 63 -6.76 -4.19 -8.52
CA ILE A 63 -6.62 -5.03 -7.32
C ILE A 63 -7.76 -6.05 -7.29
N ILE A 64 -7.46 -7.30 -7.64
CA ILE A 64 -8.44 -8.39 -7.79
C ILE A 64 -8.19 -9.49 -6.74
N GLY A 65 -9.22 -10.24 -6.37
CA GLY A 65 -9.12 -11.43 -5.50
C GLY A 65 -10.33 -11.59 -4.58
N GLU A 66 -10.29 -12.60 -3.71
CA GLU A 66 -11.43 -13.02 -2.90
C GLU A 66 -11.89 -11.99 -1.86
N SER A 67 -13.13 -12.10 -1.40
CA SER A 67 -13.64 -11.31 -0.28
C SER A 67 -12.77 -11.52 0.97
N GLY A 68 -12.45 -10.44 1.69
CA GLY A 68 -11.63 -10.51 2.90
C GLY A 68 -10.12 -10.43 2.68
N SER A 69 -9.64 -10.35 1.44
CA SER A 69 -8.20 -10.21 1.12
C SER A 69 -7.67 -8.77 1.20
N SER A 70 -8.12 -8.00 2.20
CA SER A 70 -7.57 -6.69 2.57
C SER A 70 -7.59 -5.56 1.52
N LYS A 71 -8.28 -5.72 0.38
CA LYS A 71 -8.27 -4.74 -0.74
C LYS A 71 -8.82 -3.38 -0.36
N SER A 72 -10.07 -3.34 0.10
CA SER A 72 -10.74 -2.10 0.48
C SER A 72 -10.06 -1.46 1.69
N LEU A 73 -9.46 -2.27 2.58
CA LEU A 73 -8.69 -1.78 3.71
C LEU A 73 -7.42 -1.06 3.24
N ALA A 74 -6.66 -1.65 2.31
CA ALA A 74 -5.47 -1.02 1.73
C ALA A 74 -5.81 0.34 1.09
N ILE A 75 -6.86 0.38 0.27
CA ILE A 75 -7.31 1.62 -0.38
C ILE A 75 -7.71 2.69 0.67
N ARG A 76 -8.43 2.29 1.71
CA ARG A 76 -8.82 3.20 2.80
C ARG A 76 -7.61 3.76 3.54
N LEU A 77 -6.63 2.92 3.87
CA LEU A 77 -5.39 3.34 4.54
C LEU A 77 -4.59 4.32 3.69
N ILE A 78 -4.47 4.04 2.39
CA ILE A 78 -3.76 4.94 1.46
C ILE A 78 -4.46 6.30 1.41
N ASN A 79 -5.79 6.31 1.25
CA ASN A 79 -6.55 7.55 1.20
C ASN A 79 -6.48 8.36 2.50
N SER A 80 -6.40 7.70 3.66
CA SER A 80 -6.28 8.41 4.95
C SER A 80 -4.87 8.91 5.25
N ASN A 81 -3.83 8.29 4.68
CA ASN A 81 -2.44 8.60 5.01
C ASN A 81 -1.72 9.42 3.93
N LEU A 82 -2.04 9.26 2.65
CA LEU A 82 -1.42 10.01 1.55
C LEU A 82 -2.25 11.27 1.24
N ARG A 83 -2.15 12.26 2.13
CA ARG A 83 -2.91 13.52 2.06
C ARG A 83 -2.05 14.69 1.53
N GLY A 84 -0.89 14.41 0.93
CA GLY A 84 0.09 15.44 0.59
C GLY A 84 0.56 16.18 1.83
N SER A 85 0.65 17.50 1.78
CA SER A 85 1.07 18.36 2.91
C SER A 85 0.31 18.11 4.23
N ASP A 86 -0.90 17.58 4.19
CA ASP A 86 -1.74 17.31 5.36
C ASP A 86 -1.56 15.88 5.92
N SER A 87 -0.56 15.14 5.43
CA SER A 87 -0.22 13.82 5.97
C SER A 87 0.46 13.97 7.33
N GLU A 88 0.28 13.01 8.23
CA GLU A 88 0.94 13.03 9.54
C GLU A 88 2.44 12.70 9.43
N ASP A 89 2.78 11.70 8.62
CA ASP A 89 4.16 11.27 8.38
C ASP A 89 4.89 12.19 7.39
N GLU A 90 6.14 12.56 7.71
CA GLU A 90 6.97 13.47 6.92
C GLU A 90 7.26 12.96 5.51
N TYR A 91 7.44 11.65 5.32
CA TYR A 91 7.64 11.10 4.00
C TYR A 91 6.35 11.20 3.18
N PHE A 92 5.18 10.88 3.75
CA PHE A 92 3.90 11.04 3.06
C PHE A 92 3.54 12.50 2.75
N LYS A 93 4.06 13.48 3.49
CA LYS A 93 3.95 14.90 3.13
C LYS A 93 4.58 15.24 1.79
N SER A 94 5.63 14.51 1.41
CA SER A 94 6.31 14.67 0.11
C SER A 94 5.59 14.00 -1.06
N LEU A 95 4.63 13.11 -0.78
CA LEU A 95 3.91 12.35 -1.81
C LEU A 95 2.66 13.10 -2.31
N PRO A 96 2.12 12.76 -3.49
CA PRO A 96 0.88 13.35 -3.99
C PRO A 96 -0.30 13.10 -3.05
N ARG A 97 -1.21 14.07 -2.95
CA ARG A 97 -2.51 13.86 -2.32
C ARG A 97 -3.33 12.89 -3.16
N VAL A 98 -3.79 11.82 -2.53
CA VAL A 98 -4.68 10.84 -3.13
C VAL A 98 -6.12 11.21 -2.79
N LEU A 99 -6.99 11.24 -3.80
CA LEU A 99 -8.43 11.34 -3.62
C LEU A 99 -9.06 10.03 -4.07
N TYR A 100 -9.54 9.25 -3.11
CA TYR A 100 -10.35 8.08 -3.41
C TYR A 100 -11.79 8.48 -3.72
N ILE A 101 -12.21 8.23 -4.96
CA ILE A 101 -13.60 8.40 -5.39
C ILE A 101 -14.25 7.02 -5.40
N MET A 102 -15.15 6.78 -4.45
CA MET A 102 -16.00 5.62 -4.50
C MET A 102 -17.07 5.83 -5.58
N ILE A 103 -16.88 5.18 -6.73
CA ILE A 103 -17.92 5.13 -7.76
C ILE A 103 -18.95 4.11 -7.29
N HIS A 104 -20.02 4.55 -6.62
CA HIS A 104 -21.20 3.73 -6.38
C HIS A 104 -21.85 3.37 -7.73
N THR A 105 -21.44 2.24 -8.31
CA THR A 105 -22.26 1.54 -9.30
C THR A 105 -22.24 0.06 -8.94
N VAL A 106 -23.45 -0.47 -8.69
CA VAL A 106 -23.80 -1.86 -8.35
C VAL A 106 -23.61 -2.28 -6.87
N PHE A 107 -24.42 -1.69 -5.99
CA PHE A 107 -24.99 -2.38 -4.82
C PHE A 107 -26.38 -2.93 -5.17
N GLU A 108 -26.47 -3.74 -6.23
CA GLU A 108 -27.58 -4.64 -6.54
C GLU A 108 -26.90 -5.99 -6.79
N LEU A 109 -27.05 -7.07 -6.02
CA LEU A 109 -28.15 -7.59 -5.23
C LEU A 109 -27.56 -8.26 -3.98
N ARG A 110 -28.02 -7.89 -2.78
CA ARG A 110 -28.03 -8.86 -1.68
C ARG A 110 -29.15 -9.86 -1.99
N PRO A 111 -28.90 -11.18 -2.13
CA PRO A 111 -29.95 -12.13 -1.83
C PRO A 111 -30.14 -12.10 -0.31
N PHE A 112 -31.28 -11.59 0.13
CA PHE A 112 -31.88 -12.08 1.36
C PHE A 112 -32.18 -13.57 1.13
N CYS A 113 -31.41 -14.43 1.76
CA CYS A 113 -31.85 -15.73 2.21
C CYS A 113 -31.80 -15.70 3.74
#